data_AF-A0A075FT54-F1
#
_entry.id   AF-A0A075FT54-F1
#
_cell.length_a   1.000
_cell.length_b   1.000
_cell.length_c   1.000
_cell.angle_alpha   90.00
_cell.angle_beta   90.00
_cell.angle_gamma   90.00
#
_symmetry.space_group_name_H-M   'P 1'
#
loop_
_entity.id
_entity.type
_entity.pdbx_description
1 polymer ?
#
loop_
_entity_poly.entity_id
_entity_poly.type
_entity_poly.pdbx_seq_one_letter_code
_entity_poly.pdbx_strand_id
1 'polypeptide(L)'
;MGYPFVIKAQVPVGGRGKAGGIQKCSSDDEFEIKYPQILGMSIKGEKTRAILLEKMAEIEKELYLSLFLNRSKRCYTIIASSEGGVEIESVKNQTIKEVGLGDVDDETAKQVANDIGLQGNQEEEFVTMLKQLSKLTVEKEAELAEINPLAILKDGSVIALDGKVMTDDNSNFRHEELAKYQEKSELEERAEKSGFSLVELDGNIAVIGNGAGLVMSTFDMLADNGGKPATFFRCRWWCNY
;
A
#
# COMPACT_ATOMS: atom_id res chain seq x y z
N MET A 1 7.99 14.36 21.34
CA MET A 1 8.98 14.28 20.24
C MET A 1 9.71 15.62 20.18
N GLY A 2 11.00 15.64 19.86
CA GLY A 2 11.72 16.91 19.62
C GLY A 2 11.55 17.34 18.16
N TYR A 3 11.62 18.65 17.90
CA TYR A 3 11.63 19.21 16.55
C TYR A 3 13.00 19.00 15.86
N PRO A 4 13.05 18.91 14.51
CA PRO A 4 11.92 18.89 13.58
C PRO A 4 11.30 17.49 13.38
N PHE A 5 10.02 17.44 13.05
CA PHE A 5 9.30 16.22 12.66
C PHE A 5 8.50 16.41 11.37
N VAL A 6 8.00 15.33 10.78
CA VAL A 6 7.16 15.32 9.59
C VAL A 6 5.75 14.87 9.96
N ILE A 7 4.75 15.60 9.47
CA ILE A 7 3.33 15.25 9.57
C ILE A 7 2.94 14.55 8.26
N LYS A 8 2.46 13.31 8.34
CA LYS A 8 2.04 12.50 7.19
C LYS A 8 0.56 12.14 7.29
N ALA A 9 -0.23 12.57 6.31
CA ALA A 9 -1.62 12.15 6.14
C ALA A 9 -1.69 10.61 5.98
N GLN A 10 -2.60 9.98 6.71
CA GLN A 10 -2.92 8.57 6.54
C GLN A 10 -4.20 8.45 5.72
N VAL A 11 -4.01 8.03 4.47
CA VAL A 11 -5.06 7.76 3.48
C VAL A 11 -4.62 6.53 2.66
N PRO A 12 -5.55 5.68 2.18
CA PRO A 12 -5.24 4.46 1.44
C PRO A 12 -4.84 4.73 -0.03
N VAL A 13 -4.18 5.86 -0.30
CA VAL A 13 -3.76 6.27 -1.65
C VAL A 13 -2.32 6.78 -1.67
N GLY A 14 -1.60 6.43 -2.73
CA GLY A 14 -0.25 6.92 -3.00
C GLY A 14 -0.21 8.36 -3.53
N GLY A 15 0.97 8.98 -3.49
CA GLY A 15 1.19 10.34 -3.98
C GLY A 15 0.90 11.46 -2.96
N ARG A 16 0.86 11.12 -1.68
CA ARG A 16 0.58 12.06 -0.56
C ARG A 16 1.54 13.25 -0.53
N GLY A 17 2.82 13.03 -0.83
CA GLY A 17 3.82 14.09 -0.91
C GLY A 17 3.48 15.14 -1.97
N LYS A 18 3.17 14.68 -3.20
CA LYS A 18 2.76 15.56 -4.32
C LYS A 18 1.46 16.32 -4.01
N ALA A 19 0.56 15.72 -3.22
CA ALA A 19 -0.71 16.33 -2.81
C ALA A 19 -0.58 17.28 -1.59
N GLY A 20 0.61 17.46 -1.02
CA GLY A 20 0.82 18.31 0.16
C GLY A 20 0.43 17.66 1.49
N GLY A 21 0.14 16.36 1.49
CA GLY A 21 -0.20 15.57 2.68
C GLY A 21 1.01 15.15 3.52
N ILE A 22 2.22 15.52 3.12
CA ILE A 22 3.46 15.29 3.88
C ILE A 22 4.13 16.65 4.10
N GLN A 23 4.21 17.11 5.34
CA GLN A 23 4.77 18.43 5.66
C GLN A 23 5.76 18.38 6.83
N LYS A 24 6.89 19.06 6.69
CA LYS A 24 7.86 19.26 7.77
C LYS A 24 7.33 20.28 8.78
N CYS A 25 7.55 20.04 10.07
CA CYS A 25 7.19 20.90 11.18
C CYS A 25 8.42 21.15 12.06
N SER A 26 8.74 22.43 12.29
CA SER A 26 9.96 22.82 13.02
C SER A 26 9.69 23.53 14.36
N SER A 27 8.44 23.87 14.67
CA SER A 27 8.02 24.50 15.93
C SER A 27 6.57 24.17 16.26
N ASP A 28 6.15 24.47 17.50
CA ASP A 28 4.75 24.32 17.94
C ASP A 28 3.80 25.23 17.13
N ASP A 29 4.23 26.45 16.80
CA ASP A 29 3.43 27.38 15.98
C ASP A 29 3.16 26.82 14.58
N GLU A 30 4.16 26.18 13.95
CA GLU A 30 3.96 25.51 12.67
C GLU A 30 3.01 24.32 12.80
N PHE A 31 3.03 23.61 13.93
CA PHE A 31 2.20 22.43 14.15
C PHE A 31 0.73 22.82 14.25
N GLU A 32 0.41 23.83 15.06
CA GLU A 32 -0.94 24.37 15.24
C GLU A 32 -1.58 24.81 13.92
N ILE A 33 -0.77 25.31 12.98
CA ILE A 33 -1.24 25.73 11.65
C ILE A 33 -1.40 24.53 10.70
N LYS A 34 -0.41 23.63 10.64
CA LYS A 34 -0.36 22.56 9.63
C LYS A 34 -1.23 21.36 9.99
N TYR A 35 -1.36 21.04 11.27
CA TYR A 35 -2.16 19.92 11.76
C TYR A 35 -3.61 19.93 11.23
N PRO A 36 -4.41 21.00 11.45
CA PRO A 36 -5.80 21.00 11.01
C PRO A 36 -5.95 21.00 9.49
N GLN A 37 -4.98 21.57 8.76
CA GLN A 37 -4.98 21.57 7.29
C GLN A 37 -4.80 20.15 6.73
N ILE A 38 -3.85 19.40 7.29
CA ILE A 38 -3.57 18.03 6.85
C ILE A 38 -4.70 17.09 7.27
N LEU A 39 -5.23 17.23 8.49
CA LEU A 39 -6.35 16.41 8.96
C LEU A 39 -7.64 16.69 8.16
N GLY A 40 -7.85 17.93 7.71
CA GLY A 40 -9.00 18.32 6.91
C GLY A 40 -8.88 18.01 5.41
N MET A 41 -7.71 17.58 4.94
CA MET A 41 -7.44 17.37 3.52
C MET A 41 -8.11 16.12 2.97
N SER A 42 -8.50 16.19 1.69
CA SER A 42 -8.84 15.03 0.87
C SER A 42 -7.79 14.86 -0.24
N ILE A 43 -7.27 13.64 -0.38
CA ILE A 43 -6.26 13.28 -1.38
C ILE A 43 -6.91 12.25 -2.31
N LYS A 44 -7.08 12.59 -3.59
CA LYS A 44 -7.71 11.71 -4.59
C LYS A 44 -9.09 11.18 -4.17
N GLY A 45 -9.89 12.00 -3.49
CA GLY A 45 -11.23 11.62 -3.00
C GLY A 45 -11.23 11.00 -1.60
N GLU A 46 -10.08 10.53 -1.11
CA GLU A 46 -9.96 9.96 0.22
C GLU A 46 -9.73 11.03 1.28
N LYS A 47 -10.56 11.05 2.31
CA LYS A 47 -10.43 12.01 3.42
C LYS A 47 -9.37 11.53 4.41
N THR A 48 -8.51 12.44 4.84
CA THR A 48 -7.52 12.16 5.90
C THR A 48 -8.24 11.94 7.22
N ARG A 49 -8.06 10.76 7.84
CA ARG A 49 -8.70 10.41 9.13
C ARG A 49 -7.70 10.35 10.28
N ALA A 50 -6.45 10.05 9.96
CA ALA A 50 -5.36 10.00 10.91
C ALA A 50 -4.13 10.70 10.33
N ILE A 51 -3.24 11.10 11.23
CA ILE A 51 -1.92 11.62 10.88
C ILE A 51 -0.86 10.82 11.61
N LEU A 52 0.28 10.65 10.94
CA LEU A 52 1.48 10.08 11.55
C LEU A 52 2.47 11.22 11.78
N LEU A 53 3.00 11.30 13.00
CA LEU A 53 4.10 12.19 13.35
C LEU A 53 5.37 11.34 13.40
N GLU A 54 6.37 11.76 12.65
CA GLU A 54 7.63 11.02 12.53
C GLU A 54 8.82 11.96 12.66
N LYS A 55 9.83 11.58 13.43
CA LYS A 55 11.06 12.38 13.54
C LYS A 55 11.72 12.49 12.17
N MET A 56 12.25 13.67 11.86
CA MET A 56 13.01 13.83 10.64
C MET A 56 14.34 13.05 10.75
N ALA A 57 14.57 12.14 9.81
CA ALA A 57 15.83 11.42 9.71
C ALA A 57 16.81 12.14 8.76
N GLU A 58 18.10 12.02 9.00
CA GLU A 58 19.13 12.51 8.08
C GLU A 58 19.38 11.47 6.99
N ILE A 59 18.63 11.59 5.90
CA ILE A 59 18.63 10.65 4.78
C ILE A 59 19.81 10.97 3.84
N GLU A 60 20.62 9.96 3.55
CA GLU A 60 21.70 10.02 2.55
C GLU A 60 21.19 9.60 1.17
N LYS A 61 20.40 8.52 1.10
CA LYS A 61 19.88 7.95 -0.14
C LYS A 61 18.51 7.33 0.08
N GLU A 62 17.64 7.42 -0.92
CA GLU A 62 16.34 6.77 -0.94
C GLU A 62 16.33 5.64 -1.96
N LEU A 63 15.89 4.47 -1.54
CA LEU A 63 15.74 3.27 -2.34
C LEU A 63 14.26 2.92 -2.49
N TYR A 64 13.98 2.04 -3.45
CA TYR A 64 12.69 1.38 -3.58
C TYR A 64 12.86 -0.11 -3.28
N LEU A 65 11.95 -0.69 -2.51
CA LEU A 65 11.89 -2.13 -2.27
C LEU A 65 10.44 -2.61 -2.22
N SER A 66 10.11 -3.65 -2.97
CA SER A 66 8.81 -4.31 -2.87
C SER A 66 8.89 -5.80 -3.10
N LEU A 67 7.96 -6.52 -2.49
CA LEU A 67 7.67 -7.92 -2.75
C LEU A 67 6.18 -8.06 -3.05
N PHE A 68 5.83 -8.61 -4.21
CA PHE A 68 4.43 -8.71 -4.64
C PHE A 68 4.14 -10.02 -5.35
N LEU A 69 2.87 -10.43 -5.35
CA LEU A 69 2.40 -11.63 -6.01
C LEU A 69 2.25 -11.38 -7.52
N ASN A 70 3.17 -11.93 -8.30
CA ASN A 70 3.07 -11.91 -9.76
C ASN A 70 2.12 -13.00 -10.24
N ARG A 71 0.85 -12.63 -10.45
CA ARG A 71 -0.21 -13.56 -10.87
C ARG A 71 0.06 -14.24 -12.22
N SER A 72 0.76 -13.58 -13.14
CA SER A 72 1.13 -14.17 -14.44
C SER A 72 2.16 -15.29 -14.30
N LYS A 73 3.12 -15.12 -13.40
CA LYS A 73 4.17 -16.12 -13.13
C LYS A 73 3.83 -17.08 -11.99
N ARG A 74 2.76 -16.79 -11.24
CA ARG A 74 2.28 -17.57 -10.08
C ARG A 74 3.35 -17.69 -8.99
N CYS A 75 4.13 -16.64 -8.79
CA CYS A 75 5.17 -16.56 -7.78
C CYS A 75 5.28 -15.14 -7.22
N TYR A 76 5.92 -15.00 -6.07
CA TYR A 76 6.33 -13.70 -5.57
C TYR A 76 7.54 -13.18 -6.34
N THR A 77 7.54 -11.87 -6.57
CA THR A 77 8.59 -11.15 -7.28
C THR A 77 9.04 -9.96 -6.45
N ILE A 78 10.35 -9.85 -6.26
CA ILE A 78 11.01 -8.68 -5.68
C ILE A 78 11.21 -7.66 -6.80
N ILE A 79 10.90 -6.39 -6.51
CA ILE A 79 11.41 -5.25 -7.27
C ILE A 79 12.19 -4.37 -6.31
N ALA A 80 13.44 -4.06 -6.67
CA ALA A 80 14.29 -3.15 -5.93
C ALA A 80 14.91 -2.12 -6.88
N SER A 81 15.13 -0.90 -6.41
CA SER A 81 15.87 0.10 -7.16
C SER A 81 16.67 1.02 -6.26
N SER A 82 17.77 1.53 -6.80
CA SER A 82 18.57 2.58 -6.19
C SER A 82 17.92 3.97 -6.25
N GLU A 83 16.81 4.10 -6.99
CA GLU A 83 16.00 5.31 -7.14
C GLU A 83 14.67 5.12 -6.36
N GLY A 84 14.63 5.60 -5.11
CA GLY A 84 13.43 5.65 -4.28
C GLY A 84 12.68 6.99 -4.35
N GLY A 85 11.50 7.05 -3.73
CA GLY A 85 10.70 8.27 -3.60
C GLY A 85 9.96 8.69 -4.89
N VAL A 86 10.04 7.86 -5.92
CA VAL A 86 9.41 8.04 -7.23
C VAL A 86 8.49 6.87 -7.57
N GLU A 87 7.70 7.02 -8.63
CA GLU A 87 6.85 5.94 -9.15
C GLU A 87 7.74 4.91 -9.85
N ILE A 88 7.73 3.69 -9.32
CA ILE A 88 8.63 2.61 -9.77
C ILE A 88 8.43 2.26 -11.25
N GLU A 89 7.23 2.45 -11.78
CA GLU A 89 6.88 2.23 -13.19
C GLU A 89 7.65 3.15 -14.14
N SER A 90 8.14 4.30 -13.64
CA SER A 90 8.95 5.25 -14.41
C SER A 90 10.45 4.94 -14.36
N VAL A 91 10.88 4.08 -13.43
CA VAL A 91 12.29 3.78 -13.19
C VAL A 91 12.75 2.68 -14.14
N LYS A 92 13.81 2.97 -14.91
CA LYS A 92 14.34 2.01 -15.91
C LYS A 92 15.28 0.98 -15.30
N ASN A 93 16.08 1.39 -14.32
CA ASN A 93 17.12 0.56 -13.71
C ASN A 93 16.58 -0.08 -12.42
N GLN A 94 15.62 -0.98 -12.58
CA GLN A 94 15.07 -1.76 -11.49
C GLN A 94 15.56 -3.21 -11.56
N THR A 95 15.90 -3.75 -10.40
CA THR A 95 16.23 -5.16 -10.21
C THR A 95 14.94 -5.92 -9.98
N ILE A 96 14.68 -6.93 -10.80
CA ILE A 96 13.51 -7.80 -10.69
C ILE A 96 13.98 -9.23 -10.44
N LYS A 97 13.52 -9.83 -9.33
CA LYS A 97 13.92 -11.19 -8.95
C LYS A 97 12.71 -12.01 -8.50
N GLU A 98 12.52 -13.19 -9.10
CA GLU A 98 11.47 -14.12 -8.70
C GLU A 98 11.93 -14.98 -7.52
N VAL A 99 11.04 -15.19 -6.54
CA VAL A 99 11.34 -15.91 -5.28
C VAL A 99 10.29 -16.95 -4.89
N GLY A 100 9.60 -17.51 -5.89
CA GLY A 100 8.68 -18.64 -5.68
C GLY A 100 7.54 -18.31 -4.71
N LEU A 101 7.52 -18.98 -3.55
CA LEU A 101 6.48 -18.81 -2.52
C LEU A 101 6.71 -17.61 -1.59
N GLY A 102 7.76 -16.82 -1.82
CA GLY A 102 8.03 -15.60 -1.06
C GLY A 102 9.14 -15.74 -0.04
N ASP A 103 9.67 -16.95 0.18
CA ASP A 103 10.83 -17.19 1.05
C ASP A 103 12.11 -16.67 0.38
N VAL A 104 12.69 -15.63 0.96
CA VAL A 104 13.94 -15.03 0.48
C VAL A 104 15.12 -15.51 1.33
N ASP A 105 16.05 -16.22 0.69
CA ASP A 105 17.30 -16.65 1.31
C ASP A 105 18.38 -15.55 1.28
N ASP A 106 19.45 -15.76 2.05
CA ASP A 106 20.55 -14.79 2.16
C ASP A 106 21.26 -14.56 0.83
N GLU A 107 21.39 -15.59 0.00
CA GLU A 107 22.07 -15.48 -1.30
C GLU A 107 21.27 -14.60 -2.26
N THR A 108 19.96 -14.82 -2.36
CA THR A 108 19.06 -14.01 -3.17
C THR A 108 18.99 -12.58 -2.66
N ALA A 109 18.89 -12.38 -1.35
CA ALA A 109 18.85 -11.04 -0.77
C ALA A 109 20.14 -10.26 -1.05
N LYS A 110 21.31 -10.90 -0.89
CA LYS A 110 22.61 -10.29 -1.22
C LYS A 110 22.73 -10.00 -2.70
N GLN A 111 22.25 -10.88 -3.57
CA GLN A 111 22.25 -10.63 -5.01
C GLN A 111 21.45 -9.37 -5.34
N VAL A 112 20.23 -9.23 -4.80
CA VAL A 112 19.40 -8.04 -5.02
C VAL A 112 20.08 -6.77 -4.51
N ALA A 113 20.70 -6.82 -3.33
CA ALA A 113 21.44 -5.70 -2.74
C ALA A 113 22.61 -5.25 -3.63
N ASN A 114 23.38 -6.22 -4.14
CA ASN A 114 24.49 -5.96 -5.05
C ASN A 114 24.01 -5.39 -6.40
N ASP A 115 22.91 -5.90 -6.95
CA ASP A 115 22.34 -5.44 -8.21
C ASP A 115 21.89 -3.96 -8.15
N ILE A 116 21.45 -3.48 -6.98
CA ILE A 116 21.12 -2.05 -6.76
C ILE A 116 22.32 -1.22 -6.22
N GLY A 117 23.51 -1.82 -6.16
CA GLY A 117 24.77 -1.15 -5.84
C GLY A 117 24.99 -0.85 -4.36
N LEU A 118 24.41 -1.64 -3.45
CA LEU A 118 24.71 -1.54 -2.01
C LEU A 118 25.98 -2.32 -1.65
N GLN A 119 26.73 -1.82 -0.67
CA GLN A 119 27.99 -2.41 -0.21
C GLN A 119 28.16 -2.24 1.30
N GLY A 120 28.95 -3.14 1.91
CA GLY A 120 29.33 -3.04 3.32
C GLY A 120 28.11 -3.08 4.25
N ASN A 121 28.04 -2.15 5.21
CA ASN A 121 26.97 -2.13 6.20
C ASN A 121 25.56 -1.96 5.57
N GLN A 122 25.46 -1.22 4.46
CA GLN A 122 24.18 -1.00 3.77
C GLN A 122 23.63 -2.30 3.19
N GLU A 123 24.51 -3.18 2.71
CA GLU A 123 24.12 -4.50 2.20
C GLU A 123 23.54 -5.38 3.30
N GLU A 124 24.18 -5.45 4.46
CA GLU A 124 23.74 -6.26 5.60
C GLU A 124 22.39 -5.80 6.16
N GLU A 125 22.21 -4.49 6.31
CA GLU A 125 20.95 -3.87 6.75
C GLU A 125 19.83 -4.06 5.73
N PHE A 126 20.12 -3.90 4.43
CA PHE A 126 19.14 -4.14 3.37
C PHE A 126 18.72 -5.62 3.30
N VAL A 127 19.67 -6.55 3.38
CA VAL A 127 19.38 -8.00 3.41
C VAL A 127 18.47 -8.33 4.59
N THR A 128 18.77 -7.78 5.77
CA THR A 128 17.92 -7.94 6.95
C THR A 128 16.51 -7.40 6.70
N MET A 129 16.39 -6.21 6.11
CA MET A 129 15.10 -5.60 5.81
C MET A 129 14.29 -6.41 4.79
N LEU A 130 14.91 -6.87 3.70
CA LEU A 130 14.27 -7.67 2.66
C LEU A 130 13.77 -9.01 3.22
N LYS A 131 14.54 -9.67 4.10
CA LYS A 131 14.09 -10.89 4.77
C LYS A 131 12.93 -10.65 5.72
N GLN A 132 12.93 -9.53 6.45
CA GLN A 132 11.80 -9.15 7.29
C GLN A 132 10.54 -8.84 6.46
N LEU A 133 10.70 -8.18 5.30
CA LEU A 133 9.61 -7.91 4.37
C LEU A 133 9.06 -9.22 3.75
N SER A 134 9.94 -10.14 3.39
CA SER A 134 9.59 -11.50 2.94
C SER A 134 8.79 -12.25 4.01
N LYS A 135 9.30 -12.28 5.24
CA LYS A 135 8.60 -12.89 6.38
C LYS A 135 7.22 -12.27 6.59
N LEU A 136 7.12 -10.94 6.59
CA LEU A 136 5.84 -10.22 6.70
C LEU A 136 4.88 -10.63 5.59
N THR A 137 5.35 -10.70 4.35
CA THR A 137 4.54 -11.03 3.17
C THR A 137 3.95 -12.43 3.29
N VAL A 138 4.75 -13.41 3.71
CA VAL A 138 4.29 -14.79 3.89
C VAL A 138 3.37 -14.91 5.12
N GLU A 139 3.78 -14.37 6.27
CA GLU A 139 3.00 -14.49 7.52
C GLU A 139 1.66 -13.77 7.48
N LYS A 140 1.57 -12.64 6.76
CA LYS A 140 0.33 -11.85 6.60
C LYS A 140 -0.39 -12.09 5.30
N GLU A 141 0.12 -13.02 4.48
CA GLU A 141 -0.46 -13.38 3.18
C GLU A 141 -0.74 -12.14 2.34
N ALA A 142 0.30 -11.30 2.25
CA ALA A 142 0.25 -10.04 1.54
C ALA A 142 0.38 -10.27 0.03
N GLU A 143 -0.50 -9.66 -0.76
CA GLU A 143 -0.34 -9.60 -2.21
C GLU A 143 0.73 -8.58 -2.63
N LEU A 144 0.94 -7.56 -1.80
CA LEU A 144 1.95 -6.52 -1.99
C LEU A 144 2.47 -6.09 -0.62
N ALA A 145 3.80 -6.06 -0.48
CA ALA A 145 4.49 -5.35 0.58
C ALA A 145 5.56 -4.46 -0.06
N GLU A 146 5.37 -3.15 0.04
CA GLU A 146 6.20 -2.13 -0.60
C GLU A 146 6.73 -1.16 0.45
N ILE A 147 8.00 -0.79 0.31
CA ILE A 147 8.66 0.27 1.07
C ILE A 147 9.17 1.30 0.06
N ASN A 148 8.56 2.49 0.07
CA ASN A 148 8.88 3.56 -0.86
C ASN A 148 8.68 4.96 -0.25
N PRO A 149 9.74 5.62 0.26
CA PRO A 149 11.14 5.22 0.17
C PRO A 149 11.63 4.33 1.34
N LEU A 150 12.60 3.47 1.03
CA LEU A 150 13.50 2.83 1.98
C LEU A 150 14.77 3.69 2.08
N ALA A 151 14.98 4.37 3.20
CA ALA A 151 16.08 5.32 3.35
C ALA A 151 17.34 4.68 3.94
N ILE A 152 18.47 5.10 3.40
CA ILE A 152 19.80 4.90 3.99
C ILE A 152 20.17 6.18 4.75
N LEU A 153 20.57 6.03 6.00
CA LEU A 153 21.10 7.10 6.83
C LEU A 153 22.62 7.24 6.67
N LYS A 154 23.18 8.37 7.12
CA LYS A 154 24.63 8.66 7.03
C LYS A 154 25.53 7.67 7.76
N ASP A 155 25.00 6.95 8.75
CA ASP A 155 25.72 5.89 9.46
C ASP A 155 25.65 4.53 8.74
N GLY A 156 25.00 4.48 7.57
CA GLY A 156 24.80 3.27 6.79
C GLY A 156 23.64 2.40 7.26
N SER A 157 22.86 2.82 8.26
CA SER A 157 21.64 2.11 8.67
C SER A 157 20.51 2.31 7.67
N VAL A 158 19.59 1.35 7.62
CA VAL A 158 18.47 1.36 6.68
C VAL A 158 17.15 1.46 7.46
N ILE A 159 16.29 2.39 7.06
CA ILE A 159 14.97 2.60 7.69
C ILE A 159 13.86 2.71 6.63
N ALA A 160 12.70 2.13 6.93
CA ALA A 160 11.50 2.28 6.11
C ALA A 160 10.81 3.61 6.44
N LEU A 161 10.77 4.55 5.50
CA LEU A 161 10.09 5.85 5.71
C LEU A 161 8.62 5.80 5.34
N ASP A 162 8.25 4.94 4.39
CA ASP A 162 6.87 4.73 4.02
C ASP A 162 6.67 3.29 3.57
N GLY A 163 5.58 2.68 4.03
CA GLY A 163 5.26 1.29 3.79
C GLY A 163 3.81 1.15 3.33
N LYS A 164 3.59 0.35 2.30
CA LYS A 164 2.28 -0.02 1.80
C LYS A 164 2.16 -1.53 1.78
N VAL A 165 1.14 -2.05 2.45
CA VAL A 165 0.84 -3.48 2.47
C VAL A 165 -0.59 -3.68 1.98
N MET A 166 -0.77 -4.64 1.09
CA MET A 166 -2.08 -5.12 0.64
C MET A 166 -2.17 -6.61 0.95
N THR A 167 -3.19 -7.04 1.68
CA THR A 167 -3.42 -8.44 2.02
C THR A 167 -4.47 -9.08 1.12
N ASP A 168 -4.44 -10.42 1.03
CA ASP A 168 -5.52 -11.17 0.38
C ASP A 168 -6.80 -11.10 1.22
N ASP A 169 -7.87 -10.54 0.65
CA ASP A 169 -9.16 -10.47 1.33
C ASP A 169 -9.70 -11.85 1.76
N ASN A 170 -9.32 -12.91 1.05
CA ASN A 170 -9.72 -14.28 1.38
C ASN A 170 -8.96 -14.85 2.58
N SER A 171 -7.86 -14.24 3.03
CA SER A 171 -7.12 -14.66 4.21
C SER A 171 -7.46 -13.83 5.45
N ASN A 172 -8.07 -12.67 5.30
CA ASN A 172 -8.35 -11.73 6.40
C ASN A 172 -9.11 -12.37 7.60
N PHE A 173 -9.92 -13.41 7.38
CA PHE A 173 -10.65 -14.11 8.45
C PHE A 173 -9.75 -14.75 9.52
N ARG A 174 -8.48 -15.04 9.20
CA ARG A 174 -7.50 -15.65 10.12
C ARG A 174 -6.42 -14.64 10.59
N HIS A 175 -6.58 -13.37 10.24
CA HIS A 175 -5.70 -12.25 10.64
C HIS A 175 -6.53 -11.18 11.35
N GLU A 176 -7.16 -11.54 12.48
CA GLU A 176 -8.05 -10.65 13.24
C GLU A 176 -7.37 -9.32 13.64
N GLU A 177 -6.05 -9.33 13.84
CA GLU A 177 -5.25 -8.16 14.17
C GLU A 177 -5.23 -7.10 13.05
N LEU A 178 -5.55 -7.49 11.80
CA LEU A 178 -5.60 -6.60 10.64
C LEU A 178 -6.99 -5.98 10.45
N ALA A 179 -8.04 -6.52 11.08
CA ALA A 179 -9.40 -6.02 10.95
C ALA A 179 -9.53 -4.53 11.33
N LYS A 180 -8.70 -4.05 12.26
CA LYS A 180 -8.66 -2.64 12.68
C LYS A 180 -8.21 -1.67 11.58
N TYR A 181 -7.58 -2.17 10.52
CA TYR A 181 -7.15 -1.38 9.37
C TYR A 181 -8.13 -1.45 8.19
N GLN A 182 -9.14 -2.33 8.27
CA GLN A 182 -10.18 -2.39 7.24
C GLN A 182 -11.13 -1.20 7.42
N GLU A 183 -11.21 -0.37 6.38
CA GLU A 183 -12.26 0.63 6.26
C GLU A 183 -13.42 0.02 5.48
N LYS A 184 -14.58 -0.09 6.12
CA LYS A 184 -15.83 -0.52 5.49
C LYS A 184 -16.89 0.53 5.76
N SER A 185 -17.71 0.83 4.75
CA SER A 185 -18.90 1.62 4.99
C SER A 185 -19.94 0.85 5.81
N GLU A 186 -20.91 1.54 6.41
CA GLU A 186 -22.04 0.87 7.08
C GLU A 186 -22.82 -0.05 6.13
N LEU A 187 -22.89 0.31 4.84
CA LEU A 187 -23.55 -0.47 3.81
C LEU A 187 -22.76 -1.72 3.46
N GLU A 188 -21.45 -1.61 3.27
CA GLU A 188 -20.55 -2.73 3.01
C GLU A 188 -20.55 -3.74 4.16
N GLU A 189 -20.49 -3.25 5.40
CA GLU A 189 -20.56 -4.09 6.60
C GLU A 189 -21.91 -4.85 6.70
N ARG A 190 -23.02 -4.16 6.38
CA ARG A 190 -24.36 -4.79 6.34
C ARG A 190 -24.47 -5.84 5.24
N ALA A 191 -23.91 -5.57 4.07
CA ALA A 191 -23.90 -6.49 2.95
C ALA A 191 -23.09 -7.75 3.28
N GLU A 192 -21.90 -7.58 3.85
CA GLU A 192 -21.03 -8.68 4.25
C GLU A 192 -21.67 -9.57 5.33
N LYS A 193 -22.28 -8.98 6.37
CA LYS A 193 -23.05 -9.70 7.39
C LYS A 193 -24.21 -10.51 6.81
N SER A 194 -24.74 -10.07 5.67
CA SER A 194 -25.83 -10.73 4.94
C SER A 194 -25.32 -11.72 3.88
N GLY A 195 -24.00 -11.93 3.78
CA GLY A 195 -23.37 -12.85 2.83
C GLY A 195 -23.23 -12.29 1.41
N PHE A 196 -23.41 -10.99 1.23
CA PHE A 196 -23.26 -10.27 -0.04
C PHE A 196 -21.90 -9.59 -0.15
N SER A 197 -21.47 -9.30 -1.38
CA SER A 197 -20.32 -8.44 -1.62
C SER A 197 -20.80 -7.14 -2.24
N LEU A 198 -20.55 -6.03 -1.55
CA LEU A 198 -20.90 -4.68 -1.97
C LEU A 198 -19.63 -3.85 -2.05
N VAL A 199 -19.50 -3.05 -3.10
CA VAL A 199 -18.53 -1.95 -3.20
C VAL A 199 -19.28 -0.70 -3.63
N GLU A 200 -19.09 0.39 -2.91
CA GLU A 200 -19.69 1.69 -3.25
C GLU A 200 -18.79 2.50 -4.19
N LEU A 201 -19.42 3.24 -5.10
CA LEU A 201 -18.76 4.05 -6.13
C LEU A 201 -19.47 5.39 -6.27
N ASP A 202 -18.76 6.36 -6.85
CA ASP A 202 -19.27 7.71 -7.11
C ASP A 202 -20.17 7.75 -8.36
N GLY A 203 -21.34 7.14 -8.26
CA GLY A 203 -22.33 7.05 -9.32
C GLY A 203 -23.75 7.24 -8.82
N ASN A 204 -24.71 7.09 -9.74
CA ASN A 204 -26.15 7.26 -9.46
C ASN A 204 -27.01 6.06 -9.85
N ILE A 205 -26.44 4.99 -10.42
CA ILE A 205 -27.17 3.79 -10.84
C ILE A 205 -26.69 2.58 -10.05
N ALA A 206 -27.53 2.03 -9.17
CA ALA A 206 -27.18 0.82 -8.44
C ALA A 206 -27.23 -0.43 -9.35
N VAL A 207 -26.20 -1.28 -9.29
CA VAL A 207 -26.12 -2.52 -10.07
C VAL A 207 -26.09 -3.73 -9.15
N ILE A 208 -27.05 -4.63 -9.35
CA ILE A 208 -27.20 -5.87 -8.59
C ILE A 208 -27.15 -7.03 -9.57
N GLY A 209 -26.30 -8.02 -9.31
CA GLY A 209 -26.20 -9.20 -10.16
C GLY A 209 -25.71 -10.44 -9.44
N ASN A 210 -25.99 -11.60 -10.02
CA ASN A 210 -25.54 -12.91 -9.56
C ASN A 210 -24.21 -13.28 -10.23
N GLY A 211 -23.12 -12.98 -9.54
CA GLY A 211 -21.76 -13.29 -10.00
C GLY A 211 -21.00 -12.07 -10.53
N ALA A 212 -19.70 -12.03 -10.25
CA ALA A 212 -18.87 -10.85 -10.51
C ALA A 212 -18.79 -10.50 -12.00
N GLY A 213 -18.67 -11.49 -12.89
CA GLY A 213 -18.56 -11.26 -14.33
C GLY A 213 -19.80 -10.57 -14.91
N LEU A 214 -21.01 -10.96 -14.50
CA LEU A 214 -22.24 -10.35 -14.97
C LEU A 214 -22.41 -8.92 -14.47
N VAL A 215 -22.04 -8.66 -13.21
CA VAL A 215 -22.06 -7.31 -12.64
C VAL A 215 -21.07 -6.42 -13.39
N MET A 216 -19.84 -6.89 -13.65
CA MET A 216 -18.84 -6.15 -14.44
C MET A 216 -19.31 -5.87 -15.87
N SER A 217 -19.89 -6.84 -16.58
CA SER A 217 -20.43 -6.58 -17.93
C SER A 217 -21.58 -5.56 -17.91
N THR A 218 -22.41 -5.58 -16.86
CA THR A 218 -23.48 -4.59 -16.70
C THR A 218 -22.91 -3.19 -16.45
N PHE A 219 -21.84 -3.11 -15.69
CA PHE A 219 -21.07 -1.87 -15.48
C PHE A 219 -20.55 -1.31 -16.79
N ASP A 220 -19.87 -2.14 -17.59
CA ASP A 220 -19.32 -1.74 -18.88
C ASP A 220 -20.42 -1.22 -19.81
N MET A 221 -21.56 -1.94 -19.89
CA MET A 221 -22.72 -1.50 -20.66
C MET A 221 -23.28 -0.17 -20.18
N LEU A 222 -23.36 0.07 -18.87
CA LEU A 222 -23.83 1.35 -18.33
C LEU A 222 -22.87 2.48 -18.67
N ALA A 223 -21.57 2.27 -18.47
CA ALA A 223 -20.54 3.25 -18.76
C ALA A 223 -20.52 3.62 -20.25
N ASP A 224 -20.61 2.63 -21.15
CA ASP A 224 -20.67 2.84 -22.61
C ASP A 224 -21.90 3.65 -23.04
N ASN A 225 -22.98 3.60 -22.26
CA ASN A 225 -24.21 4.36 -22.50
C ASN A 225 -24.30 5.65 -21.66
N GLY A 226 -23.20 6.09 -21.05
CA GLY A 226 -23.11 7.34 -20.28
C GLY A 226 -23.74 7.29 -18.88
N GLY A 227 -24.14 6.10 -18.42
CA GLY A 227 -24.56 5.86 -17.04
C GLY A 227 -23.37 5.83 -16.08
N LYS A 228 -23.60 6.24 -14.82
CA LYS A 228 -22.58 6.17 -13.77
C LYS A 228 -22.98 5.13 -12.73
N PRO A 229 -22.40 3.92 -12.77
CA PRO A 229 -22.71 2.90 -11.78
C PRO A 229 -22.26 3.34 -10.38
N ALA A 230 -23.16 3.22 -9.42
CA ALA A 230 -23.01 3.64 -8.02
C ALA A 230 -22.61 2.51 -7.09
N THR A 231 -22.95 1.26 -7.44
CA THR A 231 -22.71 0.10 -6.57
C THR A 231 -22.36 -1.13 -7.37
N PHE A 232 -21.35 -1.86 -6.92
CA PHE A 232 -21.10 -3.24 -7.33
C PHE A 232 -21.70 -4.14 -6.27
N PHE A 233 -22.92 -4.67 -6.50
CA PHE A 233 -23.57 -5.61 -5.58
C PHE A 233 -23.62 -7.01 -6.19
N ARG A 234 -22.93 -7.96 -5.55
CA ARG A 234 -22.91 -9.37 -5.94
C ARG A 234 -23.74 -10.23 -4.99
N CYS A 235 -24.83 -10.79 -5.52
CA CYS A 235 -25.56 -11.89 -4.88
C CYS A 235 -24.81 -13.21 -5.09
N ARG A 236 -24.79 -14.09 -4.06
CA ARG A 236 -24.38 -15.49 -4.24
C ARG A 236 -25.40 -16.20 -5.16
N TRP A 237 -24.92 -17.18 -5.92
CA TRP A 237 -25.73 -17.97 -6.87
C TRP A 237 -26.97 -18.64 -6.25
N TRP A 238 -26.92 -18.90 -4.94
CA TRP A 238 -28.03 -19.45 -4.16
C TRP A 238 -28.40 -18.49 -3.05
N CYS A 239 -29.16 -17.45 -3.37
CA CYS A 239 -30.01 -16.81 -2.36
C CYS A 239 -31.17 -17.78 -2.10
N ASN A 240 -31.00 -18.68 -1.13
CA ASN A 240 -32.15 -19.41 -0.61
C ASN A 240 -33.07 -18.38 0.05
N TYR A 241 -34.29 -18.28 -0.51
CA TYR A 241 -35.42 -17.59 0.08
C TYR A 241 -35.78 -18.20 1.44
#